data_AF-A0A7W9HAK0-F1
#
_entry.id   AF-A0A7W9HAK0-F1
#
_cell.length_a   1.000
_cell.length_b   1.000
_cell.length_c   1.000
_cell.angle_alpha   90.00
_cell.angle_beta   90.00
_cell.angle_gamma   90.00
#
_symmetry.space_group_name_H-M   'P 1'
#
loop_
_entity.id
_entity.type
_entity.pdbx_description
1 polymer ?
#
loop_
_entity_poly.entity_id
_entity_poly.type
_entity_poly.pdbx_seq_one_letter_code
_entity_poly.pdbx_strand_id
1 'polypeptide(L)'
;MSGDGQADLTELWQQRWPSCPPVGYKLRGPYRDVWVRFHSLPESKRYAEDESEYSVVLERYNTVLDELFAGADVYVITPLWTTEAEVPPSQAVTGYWQSLLVEDDPDPAFRTYCHLFAARRPWRRGCIDELLRDIADDKMAGVLITDTRMQRIHHPYDGGADVFLATSEERNRVRDRHADWLSRHPSGL
;
A
#
# COMPACT_ATOMS: atom_id res chain seq x y z
N MET A 1 -26.27 5.82 4.17
CA MET A 1 -25.83 5.62 5.57
C MET A 1 -24.31 5.35 5.58
N SER A 2 -23.52 6.30 5.07
CA SER A 2 -22.12 6.04 4.68
C SER A 2 -21.09 6.84 5.49
N GLY A 3 -21.54 7.78 6.34
CA GLY A 3 -20.67 8.71 7.06
C GLY A 3 -19.98 8.11 8.29
N ASP A 4 -20.69 7.30 9.08
CA ASP A 4 -20.15 6.76 10.34
C ASP A 4 -18.94 5.86 10.11
N GLY A 5 -18.99 4.97 9.10
CA GLY A 5 -17.86 4.10 8.78
C GLY A 5 -16.63 4.83 8.23
N GLN A 6 -16.77 6.04 7.69
CA GLN A 6 -15.64 6.85 7.20
C GLN A 6 -14.91 7.54 8.35
N ALA A 7 -15.68 8.10 9.29
CA ALA A 7 -15.14 8.72 10.49
C ALA A 7 -14.33 7.70 11.33
N ASP A 8 -14.85 6.49 11.49
CA ASP A 8 -14.18 5.39 12.19
C ASP A 8 -12.82 5.02 11.57
N LEU A 9 -12.75 4.94 10.23
CA LEU A 9 -11.49 4.63 9.53
C LEU A 9 -10.45 5.75 9.67
N THR A 10 -10.89 7.01 9.60
CA THR A 10 -10.00 8.16 9.76
C THR A 10 -9.45 8.24 11.17
N GLU A 11 -10.29 8.05 12.18
CA GLU A 11 -9.85 8.01 13.58
C GLU A 11 -8.89 6.84 13.82
N LEU A 12 -9.21 5.65 13.31
CA LEU A 12 -8.34 4.48 13.40
C LEU A 12 -6.98 4.74 12.74
N TRP A 13 -6.95 5.34 11.56
CA TRP A 13 -5.70 5.71 10.89
C TRP A 13 -4.90 6.69 11.74
N GLN A 14 -5.52 7.75 12.26
CA GLN A 14 -4.84 8.74 13.11
C GLN A 14 -4.29 8.14 14.41
N GLN A 15 -4.98 7.15 15.00
CA GLN A 15 -4.50 6.44 16.19
C GLN A 15 -3.25 5.59 15.89
N ARG A 16 -3.13 5.05 14.67
CA ARG A 16 -2.03 4.13 14.28
C ARG A 16 -0.86 4.84 13.60
N TRP A 17 -1.17 5.81 12.75
CA TRP A 17 -0.22 6.52 11.90
C TRP A 17 -0.40 8.04 12.02
N PRO A 18 -0.33 8.63 13.24
CA PRO A 18 -0.70 10.03 13.50
C PRO A 18 0.13 11.07 12.72
N SER A 19 1.35 10.72 12.31
CA SER A 19 2.29 11.65 11.69
C SER A 19 2.23 11.66 10.17
N CYS A 20 1.40 10.81 9.55
CA CYS A 20 1.31 10.70 8.10
C CYS A 20 -0.11 10.49 7.60
N PRO A 21 -0.48 11.10 6.46
CA PRO A 21 -1.68 10.70 5.76
C PRO A 21 -1.51 9.27 5.18
N PRO A 22 -2.62 8.59 4.81
CA PRO A 22 -2.62 7.31 4.09
C PRO A 22 -2.09 7.40 2.66
N VAL A 23 -0.82 7.80 2.54
CA VAL A 23 -0.04 7.92 1.31
C VAL A 23 1.26 7.15 1.50
N GLY A 24 1.38 6.00 0.81
CA GLY A 24 2.40 4.98 1.09
C GLY A 24 3.84 5.52 1.20
N TYR A 25 4.30 6.30 0.22
CA TYR A 25 5.67 6.83 0.22
C TYR A 25 5.95 7.81 1.38
N LYS A 26 4.92 8.49 1.91
CA LYS A 26 5.07 9.45 3.02
C LYS A 26 5.36 8.75 4.36
N LEU A 27 5.01 7.47 4.49
CA LEU A 27 5.21 6.70 5.73
C LEU A 27 6.70 6.37 6.01
N ARG A 28 7.54 6.25 4.97
CA ARG A 28 8.93 5.76 5.08
C ARG A 28 9.79 6.55 6.06
N GLY A 29 9.64 7.88 6.07
CA GLY A 29 10.44 8.76 6.92
C GLY A 29 10.05 8.64 8.40
N PRO A 30 8.81 9.02 8.77
CA PRO A 30 8.37 9.03 10.16
C PRO A 30 8.29 7.63 10.80
N TYR A 31 8.12 6.56 10.01
CA TYR A 31 7.97 5.19 10.51
C TYR A 31 9.13 4.27 10.12
N ARG A 32 10.34 4.83 9.98
CA ARG A 32 11.55 4.10 9.56
C ARG A 32 11.85 2.87 10.42
N ASP A 33 11.58 2.93 11.73
CA ASP A 33 11.92 1.85 12.66
C ASP A 33 11.10 0.57 12.46
N VAL A 34 9.90 0.71 11.88
CA VAL A 34 8.98 -0.39 11.58
C VAL A 34 8.83 -0.66 10.09
N TRP A 35 9.63 0.02 9.26
CA TRP A 35 9.62 -0.12 7.81
C TRP A 35 10.69 -1.11 7.32
N VAL A 36 10.30 -1.89 6.30
CA VAL A 36 11.21 -2.68 5.46
C VAL A 36 10.74 -2.64 4.00
N ARG A 37 11.68 -2.65 3.07
CA ARG A 37 11.42 -2.74 1.62
C ARG A 37 11.86 -4.11 1.11
N PHE A 38 11.03 -4.71 0.25
CA PHE A 38 11.36 -5.94 -0.49
C PHE A 38 11.25 -5.71 -1.99
N HIS A 39 12.18 -6.28 -2.77
CA HIS A 39 12.09 -6.30 -4.22
C HIS A 39 11.17 -7.42 -4.70
N SER A 40 10.35 -7.12 -5.71
CA SER A 40 9.42 -8.08 -6.29
C SER A 40 10.09 -9.07 -7.26
N LEU A 41 11.26 -8.73 -7.78
CA LEU A 41 12.08 -9.60 -8.62
C LEU A 41 13.52 -9.74 -8.10
N PRO A 42 14.25 -10.79 -8.51
CA PRO A 42 15.68 -10.92 -8.24
C PRO A 42 16.47 -9.73 -8.78
N GLU A 43 17.65 -9.50 -8.20
CA GLU A 43 18.61 -8.48 -8.65
C GLU A 43 18.04 -7.06 -8.72
N SER A 44 16.96 -6.80 -7.96
CA SER A 44 16.26 -5.52 -7.97
C SER A 44 15.70 -5.14 -9.35
N LYS A 45 15.41 -6.12 -10.22
CA LYS A 45 14.71 -5.89 -11.49
C LYS A 45 13.35 -5.25 -11.21
N ARG A 46 12.99 -4.25 -12.01
CA ARG A 46 11.80 -3.41 -11.78
C ARG A 46 10.52 -3.99 -12.38
N TYR A 47 10.57 -4.40 -13.65
CA TYR A 47 9.39 -4.85 -14.40
C TYR A 47 9.53 -6.31 -14.82
N ALA A 48 8.41 -7.04 -14.79
CA ALA A 48 8.31 -8.38 -15.35
C ALA A 48 8.17 -8.30 -16.88
N GLU A 49 8.86 -9.18 -17.60
CA GLU A 49 8.86 -9.24 -19.06
C GLU A 49 8.09 -10.46 -19.59
N ASP A 50 7.87 -11.46 -18.75
CA ASP A 50 7.15 -12.69 -19.09
C ASP A 50 6.36 -13.27 -17.91
N GLU A 51 5.51 -14.27 -18.18
CA GLU A 51 4.66 -14.91 -17.17
C GLU A 51 5.43 -15.64 -16.06
N SER A 52 6.68 -16.05 -16.32
CA SER A 52 7.51 -16.67 -15.28
C SER A 52 7.96 -15.62 -14.27
N GLU A 53 8.29 -14.41 -14.72
CA GLU A 53 8.61 -13.29 -13.86
C GLU A 53 7.37 -12.75 -13.12
N TYR A 54 6.21 -12.68 -13.79
CA TYR A 54 4.96 -12.38 -13.08
C TYR A 54 4.65 -13.39 -11.98
N SER A 55 4.92 -14.68 -12.23
CA SER A 55 4.77 -15.70 -11.20
C SER A 55 5.67 -15.43 -9.99
N VAL A 56 6.91 -14.96 -10.20
CA VAL A 56 7.82 -14.56 -9.11
C VAL A 56 7.30 -13.32 -8.36
N VAL A 57 6.84 -12.28 -9.08
CA VAL A 57 6.27 -11.07 -8.49
C VAL A 57 5.08 -11.40 -7.60
N LEU A 58 4.12 -12.14 -8.14
CA LEU A 58 2.91 -12.55 -7.43
C LEU A 58 3.24 -13.44 -6.24
N GLU A 59 4.20 -14.37 -6.39
CA GLU A 59 4.66 -15.24 -5.30
C GLU A 59 5.25 -14.43 -4.13
N ARG A 60 6.11 -13.44 -4.41
CA ARG A 60 6.71 -12.61 -3.35
C ARG A 60 5.68 -11.73 -2.67
N TYR A 61 4.82 -11.04 -3.42
CA TYR A 61 3.75 -10.22 -2.83
C TYR A 61 2.79 -11.06 -1.99
N ASN A 62 2.29 -12.17 -2.52
CA ASN A 62 1.37 -13.03 -1.77
C ASN A 62 2.03 -13.65 -0.54
N THR A 63 3.32 -13.99 -0.60
CA THR A 63 4.03 -14.53 0.57
C THR A 63 4.09 -13.51 1.71
N VAL A 64 4.43 -12.25 1.41
CA VAL A 64 4.40 -11.19 2.43
C VAL A 64 2.97 -10.96 2.93
N LEU A 65 1.99 -10.87 2.03
CA LEU A 65 0.60 -10.64 2.41
C LEU A 65 0.02 -11.78 3.28
N ASP A 66 0.34 -13.04 2.98
CA ASP A 66 -0.03 -14.19 3.81
C ASP A 66 0.60 -14.09 5.20
N GLU A 67 1.87 -13.72 5.29
CA GLU A 67 2.56 -13.56 6.57
C GLU A 67 1.92 -12.45 7.45
N LEU A 68 1.39 -11.40 6.83
CA LEU A 68 0.75 -10.28 7.53
C LEU A 68 -0.72 -10.54 7.87
N PHE A 69 -1.45 -11.24 6.99
CA PHE A 69 -2.92 -11.18 6.94
C PHE A 69 -3.62 -12.55 6.85
N ALA A 70 -2.89 -13.68 6.88
CA ALA A 70 -3.51 -15.00 6.86
C ALA A 70 -4.58 -15.15 7.97
N GLY A 71 -5.78 -15.58 7.57
CA GLY A 71 -6.90 -15.78 8.48
C GLY A 71 -7.60 -14.50 8.95
N ALA A 72 -7.26 -13.33 8.40
CA ALA A 72 -7.88 -12.05 8.74
C ALA A 72 -8.64 -11.44 7.56
N ASP A 73 -9.48 -10.46 7.87
CA ASP A 73 -9.97 -9.51 6.86
C ASP A 73 -8.93 -8.41 6.65
N VAL A 74 -8.87 -7.90 5.43
CA VAL A 74 -8.04 -6.76 5.04
C VAL A 74 -8.89 -5.63 4.47
N TYR A 75 -8.38 -4.41 4.56
CA TYR A 75 -8.75 -3.33 3.67
C TYR A 75 -7.77 -3.28 2.51
N VAL A 76 -8.31 -3.24 1.29
CA VAL A 76 -7.59 -2.83 0.08
C VAL A 76 -7.96 -1.39 -0.17
N ILE A 77 -6.99 -0.49 -0.02
CA ILE A 77 -7.16 0.95 -0.15
C ILE A 77 -6.56 1.39 -1.48
N THR A 78 -7.41 1.84 -2.40
CA THR A 78 -7.02 2.29 -3.73
C THR A 78 -7.12 3.81 -3.83
N PRO A 79 -6.08 4.50 -4.30
CA PRO A 79 -6.14 5.94 -4.52
C PRO A 79 -6.65 6.30 -5.91
N LEU A 80 -7.26 7.47 -6.00
CA LEU A 80 -7.50 8.22 -7.22
C LEU A 80 -6.82 9.58 -7.09
N TRP A 81 -5.91 9.88 -8.01
CA TRP A 81 -5.18 11.13 -8.05
C TRP A 81 -5.81 12.10 -9.05
N THR A 82 -6.07 13.34 -8.63
CA THR A 82 -6.70 14.38 -9.44
C THR A 82 -6.10 15.75 -9.10
N THR A 83 -6.40 16.75 -9.92
CA THR A 83 -6.17 18.17 -9.59
C THR A 83 -7.39 18.82 -8.94
N GLU A 84 -8.49 18.08 -8.78
CA GLU A 84 -9.80 18.59 -8.35
C GLU A 84 -10.14 18.12 -6.93
N ALA A 85 -10.78 18.99 -6.15
CA ALA A 85 -11.16 18.66 -4.77
C ALA A 85 -12.28 17.61 -4.68
N GLU A 86 -13.08 17.48 -5.74
CA GLU A 86 -14.21 16.55 -5.81
C GLU A 86 -13.85 15.27 -6.56
N VAL A 87 -14.38 14.15 -6.08
CA VAL A 87 -14.29 12.86 -6.79
C VAL A 87 -15.08 12.97 -8.10
N PRO A 88 -14.48 12.68 -9.27
CA PRO A 88 -15.20 12.66 -10.53
C PRO A 88 -16.45 11.75 -10.47
N PRO A 89 -17.63 12.17 -10.95
CA PRO A 89 -18.85 11.36 -10.87
C PRO A 89 -18.74 9.99 -11.54
N SER A 90 -17.93 9.87 -12.60
CA SER A 90 -17.62 8.60 -13.28
C SER A 90 -16.81 7.62 -12.42
N GLN A 91 -16.23 8.11 -11.33
CA GLN A 91 -15.42 7.35 -10.38
C GLN A 91 -15.99 7.39 -8.96
N ALA A 92 -17.28 7.73 -8.81
CA ALA A 92 -18.00 7.58 -7.55
C ALA A 92 -18.18 6.08 -7.24
N VAL A 93 -17.13 5.44 -6.73
CA VAL A 93 -17.10 4.01 -6.42
C VAL A 93 -17.61 3.76 -5.00
N THR A 94 -18.22 2.60 -4.80
CA THR A 94 -18.48 2.05 -3.46
C THR A 94 -17.17 2.01 -2.64
N GLY A 95 -17.26 2.40 -1.37
CA GLY A 95 -16.11 2.35 -0.46
C GLY A 95 -15.28 3.63 -0.38
N TYR A 96 -15.78 4.77 -0.89
CA TYR A 96 -15.15 6.07 -0.62
C TYR A 96 -14.87 6.24 0.88
N TRP A 97 -13.63 6.59 1.22
CA TRP A 97 -13.16 6.82 2.57
C TRP A 97 -12.95 8.32 2.84
N GLN A 98 -11.99 8.94 2.15
CA GLN A 98 -11.65 10.35 2.37
C GLN A 98 -10.91 10.94 1.17
N SER A 99 -10.88 12.27 1.10
CA SER A 99 -10.10 13.04 0.13
C SER A 99 -9.01 13.82 0.86
N LEU A 100 -7.81 13.81 0.31
CA LEU A 100 -6.63 14.46 0.87
C LEU A 100 -6.11 15.48 -0.13
N LEU A 101 -5.83 16.70 0.31
CA LEU A 101 -4.95 17.61 -0.42
C LEU A 101 -3.50 17.21 -0.11
N VAL A 102 -2.85 16.54 -1.06
CA VAL A 102 -1.51 15.97 -0.87
C VAL A 102 -0.43 17.00 -1.16
N GLU A 103 -0.67 17.88 -2.13
CA GLU A 103 0.17 19.02 -2.52
C GLU A 103 -0.72 20.23 -2.83
N ASP A 104 -0.55 21.31 -2.07
CA ASP A 104 -1.29 22.56 -2.21
C ASP A 104 -0.45 23.59 -2.97
N ASP A 105 -0.32 23.38 -4.28
CA ASP A 105 0.33 24.35 -5.15
C ASP A 105 -0.54 25.62 -5.31
N PRO A 106 0.06 26.83 -5.31
CA PRO A 106 -0.66 28.06 -5.61
C PRO A 106 -1.35 28.07 -6.98
N ASP A 107 -0.79 27.38 -7.97
CA ASP A 107 -1.41 27.15 -9.26
C ASP A 107 -2.33 25.91 -9.18
N PRO A 108 -3.66 26.06 -9.32
CA PRO A 108 -4.60 24.96 -9.22
C PRO A 108 -4.32 23.80 -10.17
N ALA A 109 -3.65 24.03 -11.30
CA ALA A 109 -3.30 22.98 -12.26
C ALA A 109 -2.23 22.01 -11.73
N PHE A 110 -1.48 22.41 -10.69
CA PHE A 110 -0.43 21.59 -10.07
C PHE A 110 -0.81 21.13 -8.65
N ARG A 111 -2.01 21.45 -8.17
CA ARG A 111 -2.53 20.85 -6.94
C ARG A 111 -2.73 19.36 -7.14
N THR A 112 -2.46 18.60 -6.08
CA THR A 112 -2.63 17.16 -6.11
C THR A 112 -3.57 16.74 -4.99
N TYR A 113 -4.75 16.25 -5.38
CA TYR A 113 -5.69 15.57 -4.50
C TYR A 113 -5.53 14.06 -4.63
N CYS A 114 -5.75 13.36 -3.51
CA CYS A 114 -5.82 11.90 -3.45
C CYS A 114 -7.13 11.51 -2.78
N HIS A 115 -8.01 10.88 -3.54
CA HIS A 115 -9.25 10.31 -3.05
C HIS A 115 -9.05 8.82 -2.77
N LEU A 116 -9.33 8.40 -1.55
CA LEU A 116 -9.09 7.04 -1.10
C LEU A 116 -10.39 6.26 -1.03
N PHE A 117 -10.36 5.04 -1.54
CA PHE A 117 -11.45 4.08 -1.45
C PHE A 117 -10.97 2.84 -0.72
N ALA A 118 -11.69 2.42 0.32
CA ALA A 118 -11.36 1.27 1.15
C ALA A 118 -12.39 0.15 0.96
N ALA A 119 -11.95 -0.97 0.39
CA ALA A 119 -12.76 -2.18 0.26
C ALA A 119 -12.32 -3.22 1.29
N ARG A 120 -13.24 -3.63 2.18
CA ARG A 120 -12.99 -4.73 3.12
C ARG A 120 -13.24 -6.08 2.46
N ARG A 121 -12.34 -7.04 2.67
CA ARG A 121 -12.54 -8.42 2.23
C ARG A 121 -11.77 -9.44 3.08
N PRO A 122 -12.22 -10.70 3.16
CA PRO A 122 -11.40 -11.77 3.72
C PRO A 122 -10.14 -11.97 2.89
N TRP A 123 -8.98 -12.02 3.55
CA TRP A 123 -7.73 -12.34 2.88
C TRP A 123 -7.72 -13.81 2.46
N ARG A 124 -7.37 -14.03 1.19
CA ARG A 124 -7.04 -15.35 0.64
C ARG A 124 -5.94 -15.11 -0.37
N ARG A 125 -4.90 -15.94 -0.33
CA ARG A 125 -3.83 -15.93 -1.34
C ARG A 125 -4.44 -15.90 -2.74
N GLY A 126 -3.96 -14.99 -3.58
CA GLY A 126 -4.44 -14.82 -4.95
C GLY A 126 -5.68 -13.94 -5.12
N CYS A 127 -6.34 -13.49 -4.06
CA CYS A 127 -7.63 -12.80 -4.19
C CYS A 127 -7.56 -11.40 -4.83
N ILE A 128 -6.35 -10.85 -4.95
CA ILE A 128 -6.05 -9.56 -5.58
C ILE A 128 -4.94 -9.66 -6.64
N ASP A 129 -4.67 -10.83 -7.21
CA ASP A 129 -3.55 -11.02 -8.15
C ASP A 129 -3.65 -10.14 -9.40
N GLU A 130 -4.86 -9.91 -9.93
CA GLU A 130 -5.10 -8.98 -11.03
C GLU A 130 -4.64 -7.56 -10.66
N LEU A 131 -5.00 -7.09 -9.47
CA LEU A 131 -4.57 -5.78 -8.96
C LEU A 131 -3.06 -5.74 -8.72
N LEU A 132 -2.46 -6.80 -8.14
CA LEU A 132 -1.02 -6.88 -7.92
C LEU A 132 -0.25 -6.85 -9.24
N ARG A 133 -0.79 -7.44 -10.30
CA ARG A 133 -0.23 -7.39 -11.66
C ARG A 133 -0.32 -5.98 -12.23
N ASP A 134 -1.46 -5.31 -12.11
CA ASP A 134 -1.60 -3.91 -12.54
C ASP A 134 -0.64 -2.98 -11.79
N ILE A 135 -0.37 -3.26 -10.51
CA ILE A 135 0.61 -2.51 -9.71
C ILE A 135 2.04 -2.78 -10.19
N ALA A 136 2.38 -4.03 -10.52
CA ALA A 136 3.70 -4.38 -11.05
C ALA A 136 4.00 -3.73 -12.41
N ASP A 137 2.94 -3.46 -13.19
CA ASP A 137 3.00 -2.78 -14.48
C ASP A 137 2.91 -1.25 -14.40
N ASP A 138 2.89 -0.68 -13.18
CA ASP A 138 2.67 0.76 -12.94
C ASP A 138 1.35 1.31 -13.55
N LYS A 139 0.35 0.44 -13.75
CA LYS A 139 -1.01 0.83 -14.17
C LYS A 139 -1.82 1.34 -12.98
N MET A 140 -1.51 0.85 -11.78
CA MET A 140 -2.10 1.28 -10.52
C MET A 140 -0.99 1.56 -9.50
N ALA A 141 -0.96 2.78 -8.95
CA ALA A 141 0.05 3.19 -7.99
C ALA A 141 -0.58 3.67 -6.67
N GLY A 142 0.19 3.61 -5.58
CA GLY A 142 -0.24 4.16 -4.28
C GLY A 142 -1.21 3.29 -3.49
N VAL A 143 -1.46 2.05 -3.90
CA VAL A 143 -2.35 1.11 -3.20
C VAL A 143 -1.77 0.72 -1.84
N LEU A 144 -2.61 0.63 -0.82
CA LEU A 144 -2.28 0.11 0.51
C LEU A 144 -3.14 -1.11 0.83
N ILE A 145 -2.55 -2.15 1.37
CA ILE A 145 -3.26 -3.30 1.95
C ILE A 145 -2.96 -3.33 3.43
N THR A 146 -3.99 -3.39 4.25
CA THR A 146 -3.87 -3.32 5.71
C THR A 146 -4.80 -4.30 6.40
N ASP A 147 -4.42 -4.77 7.60
CA ASP A 147 -5.36 -5.43 8.49
C ASP A 147 -6.45 -4.44 8.96
N THR A 148 -7.56 -4.97 9.46
CA THR A 148 -8.71 -4.14 9.88
C THR A 148 -8.44 -3.24 11.10
N ARG A 149 -7.31 -3.40 11.80
CA ARG A 149 -6.88 -2.50 12.89
C ARG A 149 -5.81 -1.50 12.45
N MET A 150 -5.45 -1.49 11.17
CA MET A 150 -4.41 -0.62 10.59
C MET A 150 -3.06 -0.72 11.29
N GLN A 151 -2.69 -1.91 11.76
CA GLN A 151 -1.43 -2.13 12.47
C GLN A 151 -0.27 -2.49 11.55
N ARG A 152 -0.57 -3.10 10.40
CA ARG A 152 0.41 -3.49 9.39
C ARG A 152 -0.05 -3.01 8.02
N ILE A 153 0.89 -2.53 7.23
CA ILE A 153 0.63 -2.04 5.88
C ILE A 153 1.56 -2.75 4.90
N HIS A 154 1.00 -3.25 3.82
CA HIS A 154 1.72 -3.64 2.62
C HIS A 154 1.41 -2.61 1.51
N HIS A 155 2.42 -1.91 1.03
CA HIS A 155 2.34 -0.93 -0.05
C HIS A 155 3.16 -1.42 -1.25
N PRO A 156 2.55 -2.20 -2.16
CA PRO A 156 3.21 -2.64 -3.38
C PRO A 156 3.25 -1.52 -4.42
N TYR A 157 4.27 -1.59 -5.27
CA TYR A 157 4.50 -0.74 -6.43
C TYR A 157 5.33 -1.52 -7.44
N ASP A 158 5.70 -0.89 -8.56
CA ASP A 158 6.56 -1.52 -9.54
C ASP A 158 7.99 -1.73 -8.99
N GLY A 159 8.49 -2.97 -9.10
CA GLY A 159 9.81 -3.36 -8.58
C GLY A 159 9.87 -3.71 -7.09
N GLY A 160 8.78 -3.60 -6.32
CA GLY A 160 8.79 -4.03 -4.92
C GLY A 160 7.62 -3.59 -4.07
N ALA A 161 7.78 -3.73 -2.76
CA ALA A 161 6.80 -3.28 -1.79
C ALA A 161 7.49 -2.69 -0.56
N ASP A 162 6.87 -1.67 0.02
CA ASP A 162 7.17 -1.25 1.39
C ASP A 162 6.21 -1.94 2.34
N VAL A 163 6.76 -2.42 3.46
CA VAL A 163 6.00 -3.06 4.52
C VAL A 163 6.23 -2.31 5.81
N PHE A 164 5.15 -1.95 6.49
CA PHE A 164 5.16 -1.31 7.79
C PHE A 164 4.54 -2.27 8.80
N LEU A 165 5.28 -2.57 9.87
CA LEU A 165 4.91 -3.56 10.88
C LEU A 165 4.47 -2.89 12.18
N ALA A 166 3.87 -3.67 13.08
CA ALA A 166 3.39 -3.13 14.34
C ALA A 166 4.54 -2.75 15.29
N THR A 167 5.67 -3.45 15.22
CA THR A 167 6.86 -3.19 16.05
C THR A 167 8.17 -3.43 15.28
N SER A 168 9.27 -2.88 15.79
CA SER A 168 10.61 -3.06 15.23
C SER A 168 11.08 -4.51 15.29
N GLU A 169 10.69 -5.26 16.33
CA GLU A 169 10.99 -6.69 16.47
C GLU A 169 10.23 -7.52 15.44
N GLU A 170 8.97 -7.18 15.17
CA GLU A 170 8.22 -7.80 14.08
C GLU A 170 8.85 -7.49 12.72
N ARG A 171 9.19 -6.22 12.48
CA ARG A 171 9.90 -5.80 11.27
C ARG A 171 11.20 -6.58 11.08
N ASN A 172 12.02 -6.73 12.13
CA ASN A 172 13.28 -7.48 12.06
C ASN A 172 13.03 -8.96 11.70
N ARG A 173 12.04 -9.61 12.34
CA ARG A 173 11.68 -11.00 12.03
C ARG A 173 11.23 -11.18 10.57
N VAL A 174 10.38 -10.28 10.07
CA VAL A 174 9.89 -10.31 8.68
C VAL A 174 11.05 -10.06 7.71
N ARG A 175 11.88 -9.05 7.97
CA ARG A 175 13.09 -8.73 7.19
C ARG A 175 14.03 -9.94 7.09
N ASP A 176 14.36 -10.56 8.23
CA ASP A 176 15.37 -11.62 8.29
C ASP A 176 14.91 -12.91 7.59
N ARG A 177 13.60 -13.19 7.57
CA ARG A 177 13.02 -14.32 6.82
C ARG A 177 13.18 -14.17 5.31
N HIS A 178 13.20 -12.93 4.81
CA HIS A 178 13.19 -12.60 3.38
C HIS A 178 14.44 -11.80 2.99
N ALA A 179 15.57 -12.10 3.63
CA ALA A 179 16.82 -11.35 3.47
C ALA A 179 17.31 -11.30 2.01
N ASP A 180 17.06 -12.36 1.23
CA ASP A 180 17.44 -12.47 -0.18
C ASP A 180 16.63 -11.53 -1.11
N TRP A 181 15.57 -10.90 -0.60
CA TRP A 181 14.73 -9.97 -1.37
C TRP A 181 15.04 -8.51 -1.06
N LEU A 182 15.95 -8.24 -0.13
CA LEU A 182 16.33 -6.88 0.26
C LEU A 182 17.25 -6.24 -0.77
N SER A 183 17.24 -4.90 -0.80
CA SER A 183 18.25 -4.13 -1.55
C SER A 183 19.64 -4.47 -1.01
N ARG A 184 20.60 -4.66 -1.92
CA ARG A 184 22.03 -4.76 -1.57
C ARG A 184 22.60 -3.41 -1.14
N HIS A 185 21.88 -2.31 -1.37
CA HIS A 185 22.31 -0.98 -1.00
C HIS A 185 22.20 -0.76 0.53
N PRO A 186 23.21 -0.19 1.20
CA PRO A 186 23.21 -0.02 2.66
C PRO A 186 22.04 0.79 3.23
N SER A 187 21.44 1.67 2.41
CA SER A 187 20.27 2.46 2.84
C SER A 187 18.95 1.68 2.78
N GLY A 188 18.95 0.47 2.21
CA GLY A 188 17.74 -0.29 1.91
C GLY A 188 16.87 0.35 0.80
N LEU A 189 17.39 1.36 0.11
CA LEU A 189 16.74 1.98 -1.06
C LEU A 189 17.09 1.23 -2.34
#